data_AF-A0AA37KM67-F1
#
_entry.id   AF-A0AA37KM67-F1
#
_cell.length_a   1.000
_cell.length_b   1.000
_cell.length_c   1.000
_cell.angle_alpha   90.00
_cell.angle_beta   90.00
_cell.angle_gamma   90.00
#
_symmetry.space_group_name_H-M   'P 1'
#
loop_
_entity.id
_entity.type
_entity.pdbx_description
1 polymer ?
#
loop_
_entity_poly.entity_id
_entity_poly.type
_entity_poly.pdbx_seq_one_letter_code
_entity_poly.pdbx_strand_id
1 'polypeptide(L)'
;MGLVAFSPLANGLLTKCYTAETRFDVRMDYRAVMPQFQMKSFEQNESLFSLIDRLAEKYHAIPSQIALSWTMNKRPWIIPILGTCHLCRLKENAGAADVHMTDEKVKEIDIELEMMEMSEVFGGSPIKNNYSIVELLKNVNAMAL
;
A
#
# COMPACT_ATOMS: atom_id res chain seq x y z
N MET A 1 18.33 3.70 15.09
CA MET A 1 17.28 4.57 14.52
C MET A 1 16.06 3.71 14.24
N GLY A 2 14.85 4.17 14.59
CA GLY A 2 13.59 3.46 14.30
C GLY A 2 12.84 4.15 13.17
N LEU A 3 12.11 3.37 12.34
CA LEU A 3 11.25 3.90 11.28
C LEU A 3 9.80 3.56 11.59
N VAL A 4 8.94 4.55 11.46
CA VAL A 4 7.51 4.42 11.78
C VAL A 4 6.73 4.51 10.47
N ALA A 5 6.08 3.41 10.08
CA ALA A 5 5.36 3.33 8.82
C ALA A 5 3.95 3.95 8.96
N PHE A 6 3.70 5.03 8.22
CA PHE A 6 2.40 5.71 8.18
C PHE A 6 1.43 5.01 7.22
N SER A 7 0.15 4.94 7.61
CA SER A 7 -0.94 4.34 6.83
C SER A 7 -0.62 2.94 6.24
N PRO A 8 -0.18 1.98 7.07
CA PRO A 8 0.30 0.67 6.61
C PRO A 8 -0.80 -0.19 5.95
N LEU A 9 -2.07 0.17 6.12
CA LEU A 9 -3.23 -0.50 5.52
C LEU A 9 -3.87 0.30 4.38
N ALA A 10 -3.22 1.35 3.90
CA ALA A 10 -3.70 2.22 2.81
C ALA A 10 -5.16 2.68 2.99
N ASN A 11 -5.47 3.28 4.14
CA ASN A 11 -6.82 3.71 4.53
C ASN A 11 -7.87 2.59 4.52
N GLY A 12 -7.43 1.35 4.79
CA GLY A 12 -8.28 0.17 4.88
C GLY A 12 -8.42 -0.60 3.57
N LEU A 13 -7.82 -0.14 2.46
CA LEU A 13 -7.90 -0.82 1.17
C LEU A 13 -7.37 -2.26 1.24
N LEU A 14 -6.25 -2.48 1.95
CA LEU A 14 -5.61 -3.80 2.08
C LEU A 14 -6.35 -4.77 3.04
N THR A 15 -7.53 -4.39 3.52
CA THR A 15 -8.29 -5.16 4.52
C THR A 15 -9.48 -5.92 3.95
N LYS A 16 -9.72 -5.81 2.63
CA LYS A 16 -10.92 -6.34 1.95
C LYS A 16 -12.27 -5.77 2.41
N CYS A 17 -12.28 -4.71 3.21
CA CYS A 17 -13.52 -4.06 3.63
C CYS A 17 -14.21 -3.25 2.50
N TYR A 18 -13.55 -3.08 1.35
CA TYR A 18 -14.02 -2.28 0.23
C TYR A 18 -13.91 -3.08 -1.07
N THR A 19 -14.80 -2.75 -2.02
CA THR A 19 -14.86 -3.29 -3.38
C THR A 19 -14.86 -2.16 -4.40
N ALA A 20 -14.73 -2.48 -5.68
CA ALA A 20 -14.77 -1.50 -6.78
C ALA A 20 -16.10 -0.72 -6.85
N GLU A 21 -17.18 -1.29 -6.31
CA GLU A 21 -18.53 -0.70 -6.24
C GLU A 21 -18.74 0.12 -4.96
N THR A 22 -17.81 0.06 -3.99
CA THR A 22 -17.92 0.85 -2.77
C THR A 22 -17.95 2.34 -3.11
N ARG A 23 -18.85 3.07 -2.47
CA ARG A 23 -18.98 4.52 -2.59
C ARG A 23 -18.87 5.15 -1.21
N PHE A 24 -18.14 6.26 -1.14
CA PHE A 24 -17.93 7.03 0.08
C PHE A 24 -18.71 8.34 -0.01
N ASP A 25 -19.04 8.92 1.15
CA ASP A 25 -19.70 10.22 1.21
C ASP A 25 -18.74 11.31 0.70
N VAL A 26 -19.13 11.98 -0.40
CA VAL A 26 -18.29 13.00 -1.06
C VAL A 26 -18.01 14.25 -0.22
N ARG A 27 -18.78 14.50 0.85
CA ARG A 27 -18.63 15.68 1.72
C ARG A 27 -17.92 15.35 3.02
N MET A 28 -18.15 14.16 3.56
CA MET A 28 -17.72 13.79 4.91
C MET A 28 -16.60 12.76 4.94
N ASP A 29 -16.28 12.13 3.80
CA ASP A 29 -15.26 11.09 3.71
C ASP A 29 -14.25 11.39 2.60
N TYR A 30 -13.02 11.72 2.99
CA TYR A 30 -11.95 12.05 2.05
C TYR A 30 -11.59 10.90 1.10
N ARG A 31 -11.93 9.64 1.43
CA ARG A 31 -11.72 8.51 0.53
C ARG A 31 -12.51 8.62 -0.77
N ALA A 32 -13.57 9.42 -0.80
CA ALA A 32 -14.35 9.67 -2.01
C ALA A 32 -13.52 10.29 -3.15
N VAL A 33 -12.43 11.00 -2.85
CA VAL A 33 -11.56 11.66 -3.85
C VAL A 33 -10.22 10.95 -4.03
N MET A 34 -9.97 9.88 -3.28
CA MET A 34 -8.70 9.18 -3.30
C MET A 34 -8.60 8.23 -4.51
N PRO A 35 -7.52 8.30 -5.30
CA PRO A 35 -7.41 7.56 -6.57
C PRO A 35 -7.50 6.04 -6.38
N GLN A 36 -6.93 5.48 -5.31
CA GLN A 36 -6.95 4.04 -5.05
C GLN A 36 -8.35 3.45 -4.84
N PHE A 37 -9.37 4.28 -4.58
CA PHE A 37 -10.76 3.84 -4.42
C PHE A 37 -11.58 3.96 -5.71
N GLN A 38 -10.96 4.33 -6.84
CA GLN A 38 -11.60 4.32 -8.15
C GLN A 38 -11.67 2.90 -8.72
N MET A 39 -12.74 2.61 -9.47
CA MET A 39 -12.96 1.31 -10.10
C MET A 39 -11.76 0.83 -10.92
N LYS A 40 -11.16 1.72 -11.72
CA LYS A 40 -9.96 1.43 -12.51
C LYS A 40 -8.77 1.02 -11.63
N SER A 41 -8.60 1.63 -10.46
CA SER A 41 -7.51 1.28 -9.55
C SER A 41 -7.75 -0.07 -8.87
N PHE A 42 -9.00 -0.46 -8.62
CA PHE A 42 -9.29 -1.83 -8.17
C PHE A 42 -8.90 -2.84 -9.25
N GLU A 43 -9.34 -2.64 -10.50
CA GLU A 43 -8.99 -3.50 -11.64
C GLU A 43 -7.46 -3.64 -11.81
N GLN A 44 -6.74 -2.53 -11.72
CA GLN A 44 -5.28 -2.52 -11.80
C GLN A 44 -4.57 -3.19 -10.62
N ASN A 45 -5.23 -3.30 -9.46
CA ASN A 45 -4.67 -3.90 -8.26
C ASN A 45 -5.22 -5.31 -7.98
N GLU A 46 -5.97 -5.92 -8.90
CA GLU A 46 -6.52 -7.28 -8.73
C GLU A 46 -5.43 -8.30 -8.40
N SER A 47 -4.28 -8.23 -9.08
CA SER A 47 -3.11 -9.10 -8.80
C SER A 47 -2.58 -8.92 -7.37
N LEU A 48 -2.56 -7.67 -6.87
CA LEU A 48 -2.15 -7.36 -5.50
C LEU A 48 -3.14 -7.96 -4.48
N PHE A 49 -4.44 -7.81 -4.72
CA PHE A 49 -5.46 -8.38 -3.82
C PHE A 49 -5.42 -9.91 -3.82
N SER A 50 -5.23 -10.53 -4.99
CA SER A 50 -5.07 -11.98 -5.14
C SER A 50 -3.83 -12.52 -4.41
N LEU A 51 -2.71 -11.79 -4.47
CA LEU A 51 -1.51 -12.12 -3.68
C LEU A 51 -1.82 -12.10 -2.18
N ILE A 52 -2.50 -11.06 -1.69
CA ILE A 52 -2.85 -10.94 -0.26
C ILE A 52 -3.76 -12.10 0.15
N ASP A 53 -4.73 -12.47 -0.67
CA ASP A 53 -5.63 -13.60 -0.39
C ASP A 53 -4.88 -14.92 -0.30
N ARG A 54 -4.00 -15.20 -1.26
CA ARG A 54 -3.17 -16.41 -1.26
C ARG A 54 -2.28 -16.50 -0.02
N LEU A 55 -1.73 -15.37 0.42
CA LEU A 55 -0.93 -15.30 1.64
C LEU A 55 -1.81 -15.46 2.89
N ALA A 56 -2.98 -14.83 2.93
CA ALA A 56 -3.95 -14.95 4.02
C ALA A 56 -4.35 -16.42 4.25
N GLU A 57 -4.67 -17.15 3.18
CA GLU A 57 -4.95 -18.58 3.21
C GLU A 57 -3.75 -19.39 3.72
N LYS A 58 -2.55 -19.12 3.18
CA LYS A 58 -1.32 -19.83 3.54
C LYS A 58 -0.95 -19.69 5.02
N TYR A 59 -1.16 -18.50 5.58
CA TYR A 59 -0.79 -18.18 6.96
C TYR A 59 -1.96 -18.30 7.94
N HIS A 60 -3.14 -18.73 7.49
CA HIS A 60 -4.36 -18.76 8.29
C HIS A 60 -4.64 -17.42 8.98
N ALA A 61 -4.40 -16.33 8.26
CA ALA A 61 -4.47 -14.96 8.75
C ALA A 61 -5.45 -14.14 7.92
N ILE A 62 -5.88 -12.98 8.42
CA ILE A 62 -6.72 -12.06 7.65
C ILE A 62 -5.86 -11.10 6.80
N PRO A 63 -6.40 -10.51 5.71
CA PRO A 63 -5.65 -9.60 4.83
C PRO A 63 -4.89 -8.47 5.54
N SER A 64 -5.49 -7.86 6.57
CA SER A 64 -4.83 -6.80 7.34
C SER A 64 -3.59 -7.32 8.07
N GLN A 65 -3.64 -8.53 8.62
CA GLN A 65 -2.50 -9.15 9.30
C GLN A 65 -1.36 -9.45 8.33
N ILE A 66 -1.67 -9.88 7.10
CA ILE A 66 -0.66 -10.11 6.06
C ILE A 66 0.09 -8.82 5.72
N ALA A 67 -0.65 -7.74 5.44
CA ALA A 67 -0.04 -6.45 5.09
C ALA A 67 0.85 -5.90 6.23
N LEU A 68 0.38 -6.00 7.47
CA LEU A 68 1.12 -5.57 8.65
C LEU A 68 2.34 -6.44 8.93
N SER A 69 2.18 -7.76 8.85
CA SER A 69 3.26 -8.73 9.04
C SER A 69 4.38 -8.52 8.02
N TRP A 70 4.04 -8.38 6.74
CA TRP A 70 5.03 -8.10 5.69
C TRP A 70 5.79 -6.80 6.01
N THR A 71 5.08 -5.74 6.42
CA THR A 71 5.70 -4.45 6.79
C THR A 71 6.68 -4.58 7.97
N MET A 72 6.30 -5.32 9.02
CA MET A 72 7.13 -5.50 10.22
C MET A 72 8.35 -6.39 9.95
N ASN A 73 8.21 -7.40 9.08
CA ASN A 73 9.30 -8.33 8.76
C ASN A 73 10.29 -7.76 7.71
N LYS A 74 10.03 -6.56 7.16
CA LYS A 74 11.00 -5.89 6.28
C LYS A 74 12.32 -5.61 6.97
N ARG A 75 12.27 -5.03 8.18
CA ARG A 75 13.44 -4.74 9.02
C ARG A 75 12.98 -4.68 10.48
N PRO A 76 13.81 -5.12 11.45
CA PRO A 76 13.41 -5.22 12.85
C PRO A 76 13.11 -3.88 13.54
N TRP A 77 13.44 -2.75 12.93
CA TRP A 77 13.19 -1.40 13.45
C TRP A 77 12.01 -0.68 12.77
N ILE A 78 11.23 -1.37 11.94
CA ILE A 78 10.03 -0.82 11.29
C ILE A 78 8.82 -1.13 12.17
N ILE A 79 8.12 -0.08 12.60
CA ILE A 79 6.90 -0.18 13.42
C ILE A 79 5.73 0.47 12.66
N PRO A 80 4.66 -0.26 12.33
CA PRO A 80 3.48 0.33 11.69
C PRO A 80 2.66 1.18 12.66
N ILE A 81 2.20 2.35 12.20
CA ILE A 81 1.19 3.13 12.92
C ILE A 81 -0.16 2.50 12.69
N LEU A 82 -0.69 1.85 13.72
CA LEU A 82 -2.00 1.23 13.72
C LEU A 82 -3.02 2.18 14.36
N GLY A 83 -3.77 2.89 13.52
CA GLY A 83 -4.90 3.70 13.97
C GLY A 83 -6.19 2.87 14.00
N THR A 84 -6.88 2.82 15.14
CA THR A 84 -8.25 2.30 15.22
C THR A 84 -8.99 2.85 16.43
N CYS A 85 -10.31 3.06 16.28
CA CYS A 85 -11.22 3.43 17.36
C CYS A 85 -12.04 2.23 17.88
N HIS A 86 -11.79 1.03 17.36
CA HIS A 86 -12.58 -0.17 17.67
C HIS A 86 -11.70 -1.26 18.27
N LEU A 87 -12.10 -1.77 19.44
CA LEU A 87 -11.37 -2.81 20.15
C LEU A 87 -11.24 -4.11 19.34
N CYS A 88 -12.27 -4.48 18.58
CA CYS A 88 -12.20 -5.66 17.71
C CYS A 88 -11.08 -5.55 16.67
N ARG A 89 -10.99 -4.38 15.99
CA ARG A 89 -9.94 -4.10 15.01
C ARG A 89 -8.54 -4.06 15.61
N LEU A 90 -8.42 -3.59 16.86
CA LEU A 90 -7.15 -3.65 17.59
C LEU A 90 -6.70 -5.10 17.79
N LYS A 91 -7.61 -5.97 18.24
CA LYS A 91 -7.32 -7.40 18.43
C LYS A 91 -6.97 -8.10 17.11
N GLU A 92 -7.75 -7.84 16.07
CA GLU A 92 -7.48 -8.32 14.71
C GLU A 92 -6.08 -7.94 14.24
N ASN A 93 -5.72 -6.66 14.32
CA ASN A 93 -4.42 -6.16 13.86
C ASN A 93 -3.26 -6.65 14.74
N ALA A 94 -3.47 -6.84 16.05
CA ALA A 94 -2.45 -7.38 16.94
C ALA A 94 -2.00 -8.79 16.55
N GLY A 95 -2.92 -9.60 16.01
CA GLY A 95 -2.59 -10.94 15.49
C GLY A 95 -1.61 -10.94 14.31
N ALA A 96 -1.30 -9.78 13.72
CA ALA A 96 -0.23 -9.68 12.72
C ALA A 96 1.15 -10.04 13.29
N ALA A 97 1.37 -9.89 14.60
CA ALA A 97 2.62 -10.26 15.26
C ALA A 97 2.84 -11.78 15.31
N ASP A 98 1.76 -12.57 15.23
CA ASP A 98 1.80 -14.03 15.24
C ASP A 98 2.03 -14.62 13.84
N VAL A 99 2.02 -13.79 12.79
CA VAL A 99 2.32 -14.20 11.43
C VAL A 99 3.84 -14.16 11.22
N HIS A 100 4.47 -15.33 11.21
CA HIS A 100 5.91 -15.45 11.03
C HIS A 100 6.28 -15.67 9.55
N MET A 101 6.75 -14.61 8.91
CA MET A 101 7.32 -14.68 7.56
C MET A 101 8.85 -14.82 7.66
N THR A 102 9.43 -15.78 6.96
CA THR A 102 10.90 -15.88 6.87
C THR A 102 11.45 -14.78 5.96
N ASP A 103 12.73 -14.44 6.13
CA ASP A 103 13.41 -13.45 5.28
C ASP A 103 13.34 -13.82 3.79
N GLU A 104 13.40 -15.12 3.47
CA GLU A 104 13.25 -15.62 2.10
C GLU A 104 11.83 -15.35 1.58
N LYS A 105 10.81 -15.56 2.42
CA LYS A 105 9.44 -15.28 2.03
C LYS A 105 9.20 -13.79 1.81
N VAL A 106 9.74 -12.93 2.67
CA VAL A 106 9.64 -11.47 2.49
C VAL A 106 10.27 -11.07 1.16
N LYS A 107 11.47 -11.60 0.84
CA LYS A 107 12.13 -11.35 -0.46
C LYS A 107 11.32 -11.84 -1.65
N GLU A 108 10.69 -13.02 -1.55
CA GLU A 108 9.82 -13.55 -2.62
C GLU A 108 8.63 -12.62 -2.87
N ILE A 109 7.98 -12.15 -1.81
CA ILE A 109 6.87 -11.19 -1.92
C ILE A 109 7.36 -9.88 -2.55
N ASP A 110 8.55 -9.41 -2.16
CA ASP A 110 9.14 -8.18 -2.71
C ASP A 110 9.37 -8.27 -4.22
N ILE A 111 9.94 -9.39 -4.67
CA ILE A 111 10.17 -9.65 -6.10
C ILE A 111 8.84 -9.75 -6.85
N GLU A 112 7.85 -10.43 -6.26
CA GLU A 112 6.52 -10.53 -6.89
C GLU A 112 5.89 -9.15 -7.06
N LEU A 113 5.94 -8.30 -6.02
CA LEU A 113 5.41 -6.94 -6.05
C LEU A 113 6.16 -6.03 -7.03
N GLU A 114 7.48 -6.16 -7.16
CA GLU A 114 8.28 -5.37 -8.12
C GLU A 114 7.91 -5.67 -9.57
N MET A 115 7.47 -6.89 -9.86
CA MET A 115 7.11 -7.35 -11.21
C MET A 115 5.62 -7.16 -11.54
N MET A 116 4.80 -6.74 -10.57
CA MET A 116 3.38 -6.52 -10.76
C MET A 116 3.09 -5.14 -11.36
N GLU A 117 2.24 -5.10 -12.39
CA GLU A 117 1.56 -3.86 -12.75
C GLU A 117 0.51 -3.53 -11.69
N MET A 118 0.55 -2.30 -11.17
CA MET A 118 -0.37 -1.79 -10.16
C MET A 118 -0.82 -0.37 -10.54
N SER A 119 -1.88 0.11 -9.88
CA SER A 119 -2.31 1.51 -9.98
C SER A 119 -1.20 2.48 -9.56
N GLU A 120 -1.29 3.74 -10.01
CA GLU A 120 -0.31 4.81 -9.72
C GLU A 120 0.00 5.00 -8.22
N VAL A 121 -0.93 4.63 -7.34
CA VAL A 121 -0.78 4.76 -5.89
C VAL A 121 0.18 3.72 -5.32
N PHE A 122 0.20 2.50 -5.84
CA PHE A 122 1.03 1.41 -5.32
C PHE A 122 2.22 1.08 -6.22
N GLY A 123 2.05 1.17 -7.55
CA GLY A 123 3.13 0.99 -8.52
C GLY A 123 4.10 2.18 -8.60
N GLY A 124 3.82 3.25 -7.84
CA GLY A 124 4.55 4.51 -7.90
C GLY A 124 4.19 5.34 -9.13
N SER A 125 4.66 6.59 -9.14
CA SER A 125 4.57 7.43 -10.33
C SER A 125 5.65 7.00 -11.34
N PRO A 126 5.30 6.81 -12.63
CA PRO A 126 6.31 6.63 -13.66
C PRO A 126 7.31 7.80 -13.60
N ILE A 127 8.59 7.50 -13.45
CA ILE A 127 9.63 8.54 -13.53
C ILE A 127 9.61 9.02 -14.98
N LYS A 128 8.95 10.15 -15.23
CA LYS A 128 9.00 10.83 -16.53
C LYS A 128 10.43 11.34 -16.72
N ASN A 129 11.25 10.58 -17.42
CA ASN A 129 12.61 10.97 -17.81
C ASN A 129 12.61 12.06 -18.92
N ASN A 130 11.58 12.90 -18.95
CA ASN A 130 11.20 13.75 -20.08
C ASN A 130 11.75 15.17 -20.02
N TYR A 131 12.73 15.44 -19.16
CA TYR A 131 13.50 16.68 -19.28
C TYR A 131 14.92 16.33 -19.64
N SER A 132 15.29 16.62 -20.88
CA SER A 132 16.70 16.81 -21.19
C SER A 132 17.23 17.92 -20.28
N ILE A 133 18.45 17.78 -19.78
CA ILE A 133 19.12 18.84 -18.99
C ILE A 133 19.10 20.19 -19.75
N VAL A 134 19.02 20.12 -21.09
CA VAL A 134 18.88 21.26 -21.99
C VAL A 134 17.53 21.98 -21.85
N GLU A 135 16.42 21.27 -21.58
CA GLU A 135 15.09 21.89 -21.36
C GLU A 135 14.98 22.51 -19.97
N LEU A 136 15.60 21.91 -18.96
CA LEU A 136 15.69 22.51 -17.62
C LEU A 136 16.46 23.83 -17.65
N LEU A 137 17.59 23.88 -18.37
CA LEU A 137 18.39 25.12 -18.52
C LEU A 137 17.66 26.21 -19.33
N LYS A 138 16.82 25.84 -20.30
CA LYS A 138 15.97 26.79 -21.04
C LYS A 138 14.89 27.42 -20.16
N ASN A 139 14.26 26.63 -19.27
CA ASN A 139 13.23 27.14 -18.36
C ASN A 139 13.78 28.01 -17.24
N VAL A 140 15.01 27.75 -16.76
CA VAL A 140 15.66 28.59 -15.74
C VAL A 140 16.02 29.98 -16.30
N ASN A 141 16.46 30.07 -17.57
CA ASN A 141 16.73 31.36 -18.21
C ASN A 141 15.46 32.15 -18.59
N ALA A 142 14.31 31.47 -18.76
CA ALA A 142 13.04 32.14 -19.06
C ALA A 142 12.37 32.79 -17.82
N MET A 143 12.78 32.44 -16.60
CA MET A 143 12.32 33.09 -15.37
C MET A 143 13.24 34.22 -14.89
N ALA A 144 14.29 34.55 -15.63
CA ALA A 144 15.25 35.62 -15.32
C ALA A 144 15.08 36.90 -16.17
N LEU A 145 13.95 37.06 -16.86
CA LEU A 145 13.52 38.30 -17.52
C LEU A 145 12.09 38.66 -17.12
#